data_AF-A0A1D2QDN3-F1
#
_entry.id   AF-A0A1D2QDN3-F1
#
_cell.length_a   1.000
_cell.length_b   1.000
_cell.length_c   1.000
_cell.angle_alpha   90.00
_cell.angle_beta   90.00
_cell.angle_gamma   90.00
#
_symmetry.space_group_name_H-M   'P 1'
#
loop_
_entity.id
_entity.type
_entity.pdbx_description
1 polymer ?
#
loop_
_entity_poly.entity_id
_entity_poly.type
_entity_poly.pdbx_seq_one_letter_code
_entity_poly.pdbx_strand_id
1 'polypeptide(L)'
;MEWDLAVFDEAHHLADRRGSDDSIERTQRYTVTEAVAENSDALLLLTRTPHKGKSGQPYFLVSLLNPYRFGHESQIHPDGLDNRMIRRLKDDMYETDGIRMFPDCTRRVGTPREYIQVVI
;
A
#
# COMPACT_ATOMS: atom_id res chain seq x y z
N MET A 1 2.26 -24.51 6.78
CA MET A 1 1.42 -24.01 7.89
C MET A 1 0.44 -23.07 7.24
N GLU A 2 -0.81 -23.10 7.68
CA GLU A 2 -1.90 -22.32 7.08
C GLU A 2 -2.30 -21.22 8.06
N TRP A 3 -2.52 -20.01 7.56
CA TRP A 3 -2.91 -18.85 8.37
C TRP A 3 -4.28 -18.33 7.92
N ASP A 4 -5.17 -18.04 8.87
CA ASP A 4 -6.44 -17.38 8.52
C ASP A 4 -6.21 -15.93 8.05
N LEU A 5 -5.18 -15.26 8.58
CA LEU A 5 -4.85 -13.86 8.26
C LEU A 5 -3.36 -13.57 8.43
N ALA A 6 -2.74 -12.98 7.41
CA ALA A 6 -1.41 -12.40 7.48
C ALA A 6 -1.47 -10.87 7.44
N VAL A 7 -0.77 -10.20 8.36
CA VAL A 7 -0.70 -8.73 8.43
C VAL A 7 0.73 -8.27 8.21
N PHE A 8 0.90 -7.36 7.25
CA PHE A 8 2.20 -6.75 6.96
C PHE A 8 2.15 -5.25 7.23
N ASP A 9 2.94 -4.80 8.20
CA ASP A 9 3.11 -3.38 8.48
C ASP A 9 4.25 -2.77 7.65
N GLU A 10 4.16 -1.47 7.39
CA GLU A 10 5.02 -0.70 6.50
C GLU A 10 5.27 -1.42 5.15
N ALA A 11 4.19 -1.93 4.55
CA ALA A 11 4.19 -2.78 3.36
C ALA A 11 4.90 -2.16 2.15
N HIS A 12 5.14 -0.84 2.13
CA HIS A 12 6.00 -0.21 1.13
C HIS A 12 7.45 -0.74 1.10
N HIS A 13 7.88 -1.48 2.12
CA HIS A 13 9.15 -2.21 2.14
C HIS A 13 9.12 -3.55 1.41
N LEU A 14 7.94 -4.03 1.05
CA LEU A 14 7.74 -5.32 0.39
C LEU A 14 7.79 -5.21 -1.14
N ALA A 15 7.61 -4.02 -1.71
CA ALA A 15 7.62 -3.84 -3.15
C ALA A 15 9.02 -3.97 -3.76
N ASP A 16 9.08 -4.51 -4.97
CA ASP A 16 10.32 -4.72 -5.71
C ASP A 16 11.05 -3.44 -6.07
N ARG A 17 12.35 -3.62 -6.32
CA ARG A 17 13.20 -2.60 -6.93
C ARG A 17 13.35 -2.95 -8.40
N ARG A 18 13.07 -1.96 -9.25
CA ARG A 18 13.48 -2.01 -10.65
C ARG A 18 15.01 -1.97 -10.69
N GLY A 19 15.63 -2.96 -11.33
CA GLY A 19 17.03 -2.94 -11.69
C GLY A 19 17.32 -1.78 -12.66
N SER A 20 18.59 -1.44 -12.83
CA SER A 20 19.00 -0.36 -13.75
C SER A 20 18.68 -0.65 -15.23
N ASP A 21 18.35 -1.89 -15.55
CA ASP A 21 18.08 -2.45 -16.88
C ASP A 21 16.60 -2.70 -17.14
N ASP A 22 15.72 -2.07 -16.36
CA ASP A 22 14.26 -2.27 -16.43
C ASP A 22 13.78 -3.65 -15.95
N SER A 23 14.68 -4.52 -15.48
CA SER A 23 14.31 -5.81 -14.91
C SER A 23 13.62 -5.65 -13.55
N ILE A 24 12.67 -6.55 -13.28
CA ILE A 24 12.04 -6.66 -11.97
C ILE A 24 12.93 -7.58 -11.13
N GLU A 25 13.73 -7.00 -10.24
CA GLU A 25 14.49 -7.77 -9.26
C GLU A 25 13.62 -8.04 -8.03
N ARG A 26 13.19 -9.30 -7.89
CA ARG A 26 12.44 -9.75 -6.71
C ARG A 26 13.30 -9.62 -5.46
N THR A 27 12.86 -8.80 -4.51
CA THR A 27 13.53 -8.72 -3.21
C THR A 27 13.22 -9.96 -2.38
N GLN A 28 14.14 -10.37 -1.50
CA GLN A 28 13.90 -11.49 -0.58
C GLN A 28 12.63 -11.30 0.27
N ARG A 29 12.31 -10.04 0.64
CA ARG A 29 11.09 -9.71 1.39
C ARG A 29 9.84 -9.97 0.55
N TYR A 30 9.86 -9.59 -0.72
CA TYR A 30 8.75 -9.85 -1.63
C TYR A 30 8.52 -11.35 -1.77
N THR A 31 9.57 -12.14 -2.01
CA THR A 31 9.46 -13.61 -2.14
C THR A 31 8.90 -14.28 -0.88
N VAL A 32 9.34 -13.87 0.31
CA VAL A 32 8.76 -14.40 1.57
C VAL A 32 7.30 -13.99 1.71
N THR A 33 6.94 -12.77 1.30
CA THR A 33 5.55 -12.28 1.36
C THR A 33 4.67 -13.06 0.39
N GLU A 34 5.13 -13.36 -0.82
CA GLU A 34 4.42 -14.23 -1.78
C GLU A 34 4.13 -15.60 -1.15
N ALA A 35 5.13 -16.25 -0.58
CA ALA A 35 4.94 -17.55 0.07
C ALA A 35 3.96 -17.49 1.26
N VAL A 36 3.95 -16.40 2.02
CA VAL A 36 2.99 -16.21 3.12
C VAL A 36 1.58 -15.98 2.57
N ALA A 37 1.44 -15.15 1.53
CA ALA A 37 0.16 -14.87 0.89
C ALA A 37 -0.46 -16.14 0.27
N GLU A 38 0.34 -17.01 -0.34
CA GLU A 38 -0.12 -18.31 -0.88
C GLU A 38 -0.60 -19.29 0.20
N ASN A 39 -0.16 -19.12 1.44
CA ASN A 39 -0.51 -19.98 2.58
C ASN A 39 -1.47 -19.28 3.57
N SER A 40 -2.09 -18.16 3.17
CA SER A 40 -3.02 -17.40 4.00
C SER A 40 -4.38 -17.20 3.33
N ASP A 41 -5.47 -17.34 4.08
CA ASP A 41 -6.83 -17.08 3.57
C ASP A 41 -7.09 -15.59 3.33
N ALA A 42 -6.50 -14.73 4.18
CA ALA A 42 -6.62 -13.29 4.08
C ALA A 42 -5.25 -12.60 4.26
N LEU A 43 -5.11 -11.46 3.59
CA LEU A 43 -3.91 -10.63 3.62
C LEU A 43 -4.32 -9.18 3.91
N LEU A 44 -3.64 -8.55 4.86
CA LEU A 44 -3.84 -7.15 5.23
C LEU A 44 -2.52 -6.39 5.10
N LEU A 45 -2.47 -5.43 4.19
CA LEU A 45 -1.26 -4.63 3.94
C LEU A 45 -1.43 -3.22 4.50
N LEU A 46 -0.57 -2.84 5.46
CA LEU A 46 -0.59 -1.52 6.09
C LEU A 46 0.61 -0.71 5.59
N THR A 47 0.40 0.49 5.06
CA THR A 47 1.51 1.36 4.63
C THR A 47 1.17 2.83 4.71
N ARG A 48 2.12 3.68 5.12
CA ARG A 48 1.92 5.14 5.10
C ARG A 48 2.09 5.76 3.71
N THR A 49 2.87 5.11 2.84
CA THR A 49 3.27 5.69 1.55
C THR A 49 3.37 4.60 0.48
N PRO A 50 2.31 4.31 -0.31
CA PRO A 50 2.44 3.35 -1.41
C PRO A 50 3.28 3.91 -2.57
N HIS A 51 3.63 5.20 -2.53
CA HIS A 51 4.35 5.92 -3.59
C HIS A 51 5.50 6.73 -2.99
N LYS A 52 6.69 6.14 -2.81
CA LYS A 52 7.92 6.94 -2.61
C LYS A 52 8.41 7.52 -3.95
N GLY A 53 7.52 8.15 -4.72
CA GLY A 53 7.84 8.72 -6.03
C GLY A 53 8.20 7.71 -7.14
N LYS A 54 8.03 6.40 -6.90
CA LYS A 54 8.22 5.33 -7.89
C LYS A 54 6.86 4.75 -8.30
N SER A 55 6.54 4.81 -9.58
CA SER A 55 5.23 4.44 -10.15
C SER A 55 4.85 2.97 -9.96
N GLY A 56 5.82 2.05 -9.87
CA GLY A 56 5.56 0.61 -9.81
C GLY A 56 5.24 0.02 -8.43
N GLN A 57 5.49 0.74 -7.33
CA GLN A 57 5.30 0.17 -5.98
C GLN A 57 3.86 -0.25 -5.65
N PRO A 58 2.82 0.52 -6.02
CA PRO A 58 1.43 0.11 -5.80
C PRO A 58 1.08 -1.19 -6.54
N TYR A 59 1.69 -1.42 -7.71
CA TYR A 59 1.43 -2.63 -8.51
C TYR A 59 1.84 -3.88 -7.75
N PHE A 60 3.07 -3.94 -7.22
CA PHE A 60 3.55 -5.09 -6.46
C PHE A 60 2.70 -5.40 -5.23
N LEU A 61 2.22 -4.38 -4.52
CA LEU A 61 1.35 -4.58 -3.36
C LEU A 61 -0.01 -5.15 -3.74
N VAL A 62 -0.61 -4.66 -4.83
CA VAL A 62 -1.90 -5.19 -5.29
C VAL A 62 -1.74 -6.59 -5.88
N SER A 63 -0.62 -6.88 -6.54
CA SER A 63 -0.31 -8.21 -7.06
C SER A 63 -0.19 -9.27 -5.96
N LEU A 64 0.23 -8.90 -4.75
CA LEU A 64 0.22 -9.81 -3.58
C LEU A 64 -1.21 -10.17 -3.14
N LEU A 65 -2.19 -9.30 -3.38
CA LEU A 65 -3.59 -9.54 -3.04
C LEU A 65 -4.35 -10.26 -4.16
N ASN A 66 -4.04 -9.93 -5.41
CA ASN A 66 -4.61 -10.55 -6.60
C ASN A 66 -3.66 -10.39 -7.80
N PRO A 67 -2.86 -11.42 -8.12
CA PRO A 67 -1.86 -11.34 -9.18
C PRO A 67 -2.45 -11.23 -10.58
N TYR A 68 -3.75 -11.53 -10.76
CA TYR A 68 -4.42 -11.49 -12.06
C TYR A 68 -5.15 -10.16 -12.32
N ARG A 69 -5.13 -9.23 -11.35
CA ARG A 69 -5.86 -7.96 -11.41
C ARG A 69 -5.32 -7.05 -12.51
N PHE A 70 -4.00 -6.93 -12.59
CA PHE A 70 -3.30 -6.06 -13.52
C PHE A 70 -2.17 -6.86 -14.19
N GLY A 71 -2.04 -6.76 -15.51
CA GLY A 71 -0.98 -7.46 -16.25
C GLY A 71 0.35 -6.69 -16.27
N HIS A 72 0.31 -5.38 -16.00
CA HIS A 72 1.49 -4.52 -16.01
C HIS A 72 1.31 -3.34 -15.04
N GLU A 73 2.42 -2.82 -14.49
CA GLU A 73 2.41 -1.68 -13.56
C GLU A 73 1.76 -0.42 -14.16
N SER A 74 1.85 -0.22 -15.48
CA SER A 74 1.25 0.93 -16.16
C SER A 74 -0.28 0.88 -16.20
N GLN A 75 -0.88 -0.26 -15.88
CA GLN A 75 -2.33 -0.45 -15.87
C GLN A 75 -2.95 -0.15 -14.51
N ILE A 76 -2.15 0.12 -13.47
CA ILE A 76 -2.68 0.43 -12.15
C ILE A 76 -3.32 1.82 -12.16
N HIS A 77 -4.59 1.89 -11.78
CA HIS A 77 -5.34 3.13 -11.62
C HIS A 77 -6.16 3.07 -10.33
N PRO A 78 -6.34 4.18 -9.60
CA PRO A 78 -7.13 4.20 -8.37
C PRO A 78 -8.51 3.57 -8.48
N ASP A 79 -9.21 3.78 -9.60
CA ASP A 79 -10.56 3.23 -9.81
C ASP A 79 -10.57 1.69 -9.91
N GLY A 80 -9.45 1.10 -10.35
CA GLY A 80 -9.31 -0.35 -10.45
C GLY A 80 -9.03 -1.05 -9.12
N LEU A 81 -8.97 -0.32 -8.00
CA LEU A 81 -8.68 -0.86 -6.67
C LEU A 81 -9.95 -1.24 -5.88
N ASP A 82 -11.15 -1.11 -6.45
CA ASP A 82 -12.46 -1.61 -5.97
C ASP A 82 -12.62 -1.74 -4.44
N ASN A 83 -12.44 -0.66 -3.69
CA ASN A 83 -12.58 -0.62 -2.23
C ASN A 83 -11.63 -1.52 -1.42
N ARG A 84 -10.63 -2.15 -2.04
CA ARG A 84 -9.57 -2.89 -1.34
C ARG A 84 -8.60 -1.93 -0.67
N MET A 85 -8.39 -0.77 -1.29
CA MET A 85 -7.55 0.29 -0.75
C MET A 85 -8.38 1.32 0.04
N ILE A 86 -8.05 1.50 1.32
CA ILE A 86 -8.55 2.60 2.14
C ILE A 86 -7.38 3.55 2.40
N ARG A 87 -7.57 4.84 2.06
CA ARG A 87 -6.61 5.91 2.35
C ARG A 87 -7.30 7.05 3.07
N ARG A 88 -6.76 7.45 4.23
CA ARG A 88 -7.29 8.59 5.01
C ARG A 88 -6.21 9.65 5.23
N LEU A 89 -6.61 10.90 5.06
CA LEU A 89 -5.82 12.08 5.44
C LEU A 89 -6.15 12.47 6.88
N LYS A 90 -5.17 13.00 7.62
CA LYS A 90 -5.43 13.58 8.95
C LYS A 90 -6.52 14.65 8.91
N ASP A 91 -6.49 15.49 7.88
CA ASP A 91 -7.45 16.58 7.67
C ASP A 91 -8.90 16.11 7.44
N ASP A 92 -9.07 14.85 7.02
CA ASP A 92 -10.36 14.23 6.73
C ASP A 92 -10.88 13.39 7.91
N MET A 93 -10.17 13.37 9.04
CA MET A 93 -10.53 12.57 10.21
C MET A 93 -11.27 13.40 11.26
N TYR A 94 -12.53 13.05 11.44
CA TYR A 94 -13.46 13.66 12.38
C TYR A 94 -14.01 12.58 13.31
N GLU A 95 -14.19 12.96 14.58
CA GLU A 95 -14.94 12.22 15.56
C GLU A 95 -16.41 12.13 15.15
N THR A 96 -17.14 11.22 15.81
CA THR A 96 -18.58 11.02 15.52
C THR A 96 -19.44 12.27 15.75
N ASP A 97 -18.99 13.21 16.57
CA ASP A 97 -19.63 14.51 16.84
C ASP A 97 -19.20 15.62 15.86
N GLY A 98 -18.35 15.31 14.88
CA GLY A 98 -17.86 16.25 13.88
C GLY A 98 -16.66 17.08 14.32
N ILE A 99 -16.07 16.81 15.48
CA ILE A 99 -14.82 17.46 15.93
C ILE A 99 -13.64 16.83 15.19
N ARG A 100 -12.67 17.64 14.73
CA ARG A 100 -11.45 17.10 14.11
C ARG A 100 -10.68 16.25 15.11
N MET A 101 -10.31 15.04 14.70
CA MET A 101 -9.45 14.15 15.50
C MET A 101 -8.02 14.69 15.64
N PHE A 102 -7.55 15.44 14.63
CA PHE A 102 -6.20 15.98 14.60
C PHE A 102 -6.24 17.52 14.52
N PRO A 103 -5.35 18.22 15.23
CA PRO A 103 -5.21 19.67 15.11
C PRO A 103 -4.84 20.07 13.68
N ASP A 104 -5.26 21.28 13.28
CA ASP A 104 -4.81 21.85 12.02
C ASP A 104 -3.30 22.01 12.02
N CYS A 105 -2.64 21.31 11.09
CA CYS A 105 -1.27 21.62 10.75
C CYS A 105 -1.27 23.00 10.08
N THR A 106 -0.91 24.06 10.81
CA THR A 106 -0.62 25.38 10.22
C THR A 106 0.45 25.21 9.15
N ARG A 107 0.00 25.10 7.90
CA ARG A 107 0.80 24.60 6.80
C ARG A 107 1.79 25.66 6.36
N ARG A 108 3.09 25.40 6.50
CA ARG A 108 4.08 26.12 5.69
C ARG A 108 3.95 25.62 4.25
N VAL A 109 3.80 26.52 3.29
CA VAL A 109 3.71 26.18 1.86
C VAL A 109 4.88 25.24 1.50
N GLY A 110 4.58 24.01 1.07
CA GLY A 110 5.58 23.03 0.62
C GLY A 110 5.76 21.77 1.48
N THR A 111 5.06 21.60 2.61
CA THR A 111 5.12 20.35 3.38
C THR A 111 4.23 19.24 2.78
N PRO A 112 4.70 17.96 2.75
CA PRO A 112 3.91 16.83 2.27
C PRO A 112 2.65 16.61 3.12
N ARG A 113 1.56 16.12 2.50
CA ARG A 113 0.37 15.68 3.23
C ARG A 113 0.72 14.46 4.09
N GLU A 114 0.37 14.50 5.37
CA GLU A 114 0.53 13.38 6.28
C GLU A 114 -0.65 12.41 6.16
N TYR A 115 -0.36 11.17 5.81
CA TYR A 115 -1.33 10.08 5.74
C TYR A 115 -1.19 9.22 6.98
N ILE A 116 -2.31 8.79 7.55
CA ILE A 116 -2.29 7.94 8.75
C ILE A 116 -2.07 6.49 8.36
N GLN A 117 -2.79 5.99 7.36
CA GLN A 117 -2.65 4.62 6.88
C GLN A 117 -3.28 4.47 5.50
N VAL A 118 -2.59 3.75 4.64
CA VAL A 118 -3.15 3.06 3.49
C VAL A 118 -3.28 1.61 3.89
N VAL A 119 -4.51 1.12 3.92
CA VAL A 119 -4.82 -0.30 4.09
C VAL A 119 -5.18 -0.82 2.71
N ILE A 120 -4.55 -1.91 2.26
CA ILE A 120 -4.90 -2.61 1.02
C ILE A 120 -5.33 -4.04 1.35
#